data_AF-A0A800DYS4-F1
#
_entry.id   AF-A0A800DYS4-F1
#
_cell.length_a   1.000
_cell.length_b   1.000
_cell.length_c   1.000
_cell.angle_alpha   90.00
_cell.angle_beta   90.00
_cell.angle_gamma   90.00
#
_symmetry.space_group_name_H-M   'P 1'
#
loop_
_entity.id
_entity.type
_entity.pdbx_description
1 polymer ?
#
loop_
_entity_poly.entity_id
_entity_poly.type
_entity_poly.pdbx_seq_one_letter_code
_entity_poly.pdbx_strand_id
1 'polypeptide(L)'
;RRTGPDLHRIGKKYNSNWHFNHFLDPMNTSPLEDKILGTTRNFMPKYTWFITNDLDASNIQGKMRGLRAVGVPYTDAEIAGAPAALKAQAKEIEQELRQDPEYVKNYGDKNIENKEVTAVIAYLQRLGTDIKNK
;
A
#
# COMPACT_ATOMS: atom_id res chain seq x y z
N ARG A 1 -15.48 -8.78 11.81
CA ARG A 1 -16.44 -7.65 11.66
C ARG A 1 -16.07 -6.89 10.38
N ARG A 2 -17.04 -6.50 9.54
CA ARG A 2 -16.82 -5.74 8.29
C ARG A 2 -17.44 -4.35 8.43
N THR A 3 -16.60 -3.33 8.58
CA THR A 3 -17.04 -1.91 8.55
C THR A 3 -16.82 -1.32 7.16
N GLY A 4 -15.76 -1.76 6.46
CA GLY A 4 -15.53 -1.49 5.03
C GLY A 4 -15.61 -2.77 4.18
N PRO A 5 -15.37 -2.66 2.87
CA PRO A 5 -15.34 -3.80 1.95
C PRO A 5 -14.26 -4.84 2.32
N ASP A 6 -14.44 -6.05 1.81
CA ASP A 6 -13.45 -7.11 1.95
C ASP A 6 -12.18 -6.83 1.10
N LEU A 7 -11.00 -7.06 1.68
CA LEU A 7 -9.71 -6.77 1.03
C LEU A 7 -9.03 -7.99 0.41
N HIS A 8 -9.57 -9.21 0.59
CA HIS A 8 -8.87 -10.45 0.25
C HIS A 8 -8.45 -10.51 -1.23
N ARG A 9 -9.16 -9.81 -2.13
CA ARG A 9 -8.93 -9.83 -3.58
C ARG A 9 -8.87 -8.42 -4.18
N ILE A 10 -8.25 -7.48 -3.47
CA ILE A 10 -8.14 -6.08 -3.91
C ILE A 10 -6.94 -5.83 -4.84
N GLY A 11 -5.97 -6.73 -4.87
CA GLY A 11 -4.76 -6.56 -5.67
C GLY A 11 -5.06 -6.30 -7.14
N LYS A 12 -4.44 -5.26 -7.71
CA LYS A 12 -4.62 -4.78 -9.09
C LYS A 12 -6.03 -4.28 -9.44
N LYS A 13 -6.97 -4.20 -8.49
CA LYS A 13 -8.31 -3.64 -8.73
C LYS A 13 -8.28 -2.12 -8.84
N TYR A 14 -7.44 -1.48 -8.03
CA TYR A 14 -7.19 -0.04 -8.03
C TYR A 14 -5.71 0.22 -8.27
N ASN A 15 -5.37 1.33 -8.92
CA ASN A 15 -3.97 1.72 -9.13
C ASN A 15 -3.36 2.34 -7.87
N SER A 16 -2.04 2.52 -7.86
CA SER A 16 -1.32 3.10 -6.72
C SER A 16 -1.79 4.51 -6.37
N ASN A 17 -2.15 5.35 -7.36
CA ASN A 17 -2.72 6.67 -7.12
C ASN A 17 -4.04 6.64 -6.36
N TRP A 18 -4.95 5.72 -6.72
CA TRP A 18 -6.20 5.55 -6.00
C TRP A 18 -5.94 5.18 -4.54
N HIS A 19 -5.01 4.25 -4.28
CA HIS A 19 -4.66 3.87 -2.91
C HIS A 19 -4.05 5.03 -2.12
N PHE A 20 -3.09 5.76 -2.72
CA PHE A 20 -2.48 6.95 -2.11
C PHE A 20 -3.53 7.99 -1.74
N ASN A 21 -4.40 8.35 -2.69
CA ASN A 21 -5.47 9.31 -2.48
C ASN A 21 -6.51 8.82 -1.47
N HIS A 22 -6.77 7.50 -1.41
CA HIS A 22 -7.67 6.91 -0.42
C HIS A 22 -7.13 6.98 1.00
N PHE A 23 -5.82 6.83 1.20
CA PHE A 23 -5.19 7.04 2.51
C PHE A 23 -5.16 8.51 2.92
N LEU A 24 -4.95 9.42 1.95
CA LEU A 24 -4.97 10.86 2.17
C LEU A 24 -6.37 11.36 2.56
N ASP A 25 -7.36 11.00 1.74
CA ASP A 25 -8.76 11.31 1.99
C ASP A 25 -9.71 10.25 1.35
N PRO A 26 -10.28 9.34 2.15
CA PRO A 26 -11.14 8.30 1.64
C PRO A 26 -12.49 8.84 1.14
N MET A 27 -12.89 10.07 1.51
CA MET A 27 -14.10 10.72 0.98
C MET A 27 -13.99 11.01 -0.52
N ASN A 28 -12.78 11.27 -1.02
CA ASN A 28 -12.57 11.64 -2.43
C ASN A 28 -12.61 10.43 -3.37
N THR A 29 -12.41 9.23 -2.83
CA THR A 29 -12.19 8.00 -3.62
C THR A 29 -13.28 6.96 -3.43
N SER A 30 -13.87 6.87 -2.24
CA SER A 30 -14.95 5.92 -1.93
C SER A 30 -16.02 6.54 -1.03
N PRO A 31 -16.72 7.60 -1.47
CA PRO A 31 -17.86 8.10 -0.74
C PRO A 31 -18.98 7.05 -0.70
N LEU A 32 -19.59 6.84 0.47
CA LEU A 32 -20.82 6.08 0.63
C LEU A 32 -21.99 7.05 0.77
N GLU A 33 -22.93 6.98 -0.16
CA GLU A 33 -24.17 7.75 -0.09
C GLU A 33 -25.21 7.02 0.79
N ASP A 34 -25.64 7.70 1.84
CA ASP A 34 -26.78 7.33 2.65
C ASP A 34 -28.03 7.98 2.06
N LYS A 35 -28.75 7.21 1.24
CA LYS A 35 -29.97 7.68 0.55
C LYS A 35 -31.12 8.00 1.49
N ILE A 36 -31.12 7.45 2.71
CA ILE A 36 -32.19 7.70 3.69
C ILE A 36 -31.96 9.06 4.35
N LEU A 37 -30.71 9.37 4.70
CA LEU A 37 -30.36 10.63 5.34
C LEU A 37 -29.95 11.74 4.36
N GLY A 38 -29.80 11.44 3.07
CA GLY A 38 -29.29 12.38 2.06
C GLY A 38 -27.86 12.84 2.35
N THR A 39 -27.05 12.00 3.01
CA THR A 39 -25.67 12.34 3.42
C THR A 39 -24.64 11.49 2.71
N THR A 40 -23.44 12.02 2.52
CA THR A 40 -22.29 11.27 2.01
C THR A 40 -21.28 11.09 3.12
N ARG A 41 -20.82 9.85 3.37
CA ARG A 41 -19.90 9.53 4.46
C ARG A 41 -18.87 8.48 4.04
N ASN A 42 -17.76 8.41 4.75
CA ASN A 42 -16.83 7.28 4.71
C ASN A 42 -16.40 6.97 6.15
N PHE A 43 -16.44 5.69 6.53
CA PHE A 43 -16.08 5.24 7.88
C PHE A 43 -14.59 4.96 8.06
N MET A 44 -13.82 4.92 6.97
CA MET A 44 -12.38 4.78 7.02
C MET A 44 -11.76 6.09 7.54
N PRO A 45 -10.92 6.02 8.59
CA PRO A 45 -10.12 7.17 9.01
C PRO A 45 -9.12 7.58 7.92
N LYS A 46 -8.69 8.84 7.94
CA LYS A 46 -7.54 9.29 7.14
C LYS A 46 -6.26 8.69 7.73
N TYR A 47 -5.37 8.21 6.88
CA TYR A 47 -4.06 7.63 7.23
C TYR A 47 -2.93 8.49 6.66
N THR A 48 -3.01 9.80 6.86
CA THR A 48 -2.07 10.79 6.31
C THR A 48 -0.62 10.55 6.78
N TRP A 49 -0.44 9.93 7.95
CA TRP A 49 0.88 9.60 8.48
C TRP A 49 1.64 8.59 7.62
N PHE A 50 0.97 7.73 6.84
CA PHE A 50 1.70 6.86 5.90
C PHE A 50 2.49 7.64 4.87
N ILE A 51 2.03 8.84 4.52
CA ILE A 51 2.65 9.73 3.53
C ILE A 51 3.81 10.52 4.18
N THR A 52 3.73 10.80 5.48
CA THR A 52 4.72 11.63 6.17
C THR A 52 5.81 10.82 6.87
N ASN A 53 5.48 9.66 7.42
CA ASN A 53 6.39 8.81 8.18
C ASN A 53 7.38 8.09 7.27
N ASP A 54 8.63 8.05 7.71
CA ASP A 54 9.65 7.22 7.07
C ASP A 54 9.45 5.75 7.42
N LEU A 55 9.69 4.89 6.42
CA LEU A 55 9.64 3.44 6.58
C LEU A 55 10.89 2.93 7.30
N ASP A 56 10.72 2.36 8.50
CA ASP A 56 11.78 1.60 9.17
C ASP A 56 11.80 0.13 8.68
N ALA A 57 12.71 -0.14 7.76
CA ALA A 57 12.98 -1.48 7.23
C ALA A 57 14.27 -2.12 7.81
N SER A 58 14.85 -1.56 8.87
CA SER A 58 16.15 -2.01 9.44
C SER A 58 16.16 -3.50 9.81
N ASN A 59 15.02 -4.03 10.26
CA ASN A 59 14.88 -5.43 10.68
C ASN A 59 14.14 -6.33 9.66
N ILE A 60 14.08 -5.96 8.37
CA ILE A 60 13.35 -6.76 7.37
C ILE A 60 13.87 -8.21 7.27
N GLN A 61 15.19 -8.38 7.28
CA GLN A 61 15.81 -9.70 7.17
C GLN A 61 15.56 -10.54 8.43
N GLY A 62 15.54 -9.91 9.62
CA GLY A 62 15.19 -10.58 10.86
C GLY A 62 13.74 -11.04 10.88
N LYS A 63 12.81 -10.20 10.39
CA LYS A 63 11.40 -10.58 10.19
C LYS A 63 11.26 -11.78 9.24
N MET A 64 11.96 -11.79 8.12
CA MET A 64 11.94 -12.91 7.17
C MET A 64 12.52 -14.20 7.75
N ARG A 65 13.61 -14.11 8.52
CA ARG A 65 14.15 -15.27 9.26
C ARG A 65 13.15 -15.81 10.29
N GLY A 66 12.44 -14.92 11.00
CA GLY A 66 11.37 -15.30 11.92
C GLY A 66 10.21 -16.00 11.21
N LEU A 67 9.77 -15.47 10.06
CA LEU A 67 8.76 -16.11 9.21
C LEU A 67 9.22 -17.47 8.68
N ARG A 68 10.50 -17.58 8.32
CA ARG A 68 11.09 -18.86 7.91
C ARG A 68 11.07 -19.90 9.03
N ALA A 69 11.34 -19.49 10.27
CA ALA A 69 11.29 -20.37 11.42
C ALA A 69 9.88 -20.95 11.69
N VAL A 70 8.82 -20.25 11.28
CA VAL A 70 7.42 -20.71 11.38
C VAL A 70 6.89 -21.35 10.10
N GLY A 71 7.76 -21.64 9.12
CA GLY A 71 7.43 -22.44 7.93
C GLY A 71 7.20 -21.67 6.64
N VAL A 72 7.40 -20.35 6.60
CA VAL A 72 7.38 -19.60 5.32
C VAL A 72 8.65 -19.93 4.52
N PRO A 73 8.56 -20.37 3.25
CA PRO A 73 9.68 -20.95 2.53
C PRO A 73 10.64 -19.90 1.93
N TYR A 74 11.11 -18.93 2.73
CA TYR A 74 12.10 -17.95 2.28
C TYR A 74 13.49 -18.58 2.10
N THR A 75 14.11 -18.33 0.96
CA THR A 75 15.49 -18.70 0.65
C THR A 75 16.48 -17.72 1.28
N ASP A 76 17.73 -18.15 1.46
CA ASP A 76 18.80 -17.25 1.91
C ASP A 76 19.05 -16.10 0.93
N ALA A 77 18.87 -16.35 -0.37
CA ALA A 77 18.99 -15.33 -1.42
C ALA A 77 17.90 -14.26 -1.30
N GLU A 78 16.64 -14.64 -1.04
CA GLU A 78 15.55 -13.68 -0.81
C GLU A 78 15.78 -12.86 0.46
N ILE A 79 16.22 -13.50 1.55
CA ILE A 79 16.53 -12.81 2.80
C ILE A 79 17.68 -11.82 2.61
N ALA A 80 18.76 -12.22 1.92
CA ALA A 80 19.88 -11.35 1.61
C ALA A 80 19.48 -10.18 0.70
N GLY A 81 18.65 -10.46 -0.31
CA GLY A 81 18.16 -9.49 -1.30
C GLY A 81 17.02 -8.58 -0.82
N ALA A 82 16.42 -8.84 0.35
CA ALA A 82 15.23 -8.16 0.81
C ALA A 82 15.33 -6.62 0.85
N PRO A 83 16.43 -6.00 1.31
CA PRO A 83 16.55 -4.54 1.29
C PRO A 83 16.53 -3.95 -0.13
N ALA A 84 17.13 -4.65 -1.10
CA ALA A 84 17.12 -4.23 -2.50
C ALA A 84 15.74 -4.42 -3.14
N ALA A 85 15.08 -5.56 -2.87
CA ALA A 85 13.73 -5.83 -3.35
C ALA A 85 12.72 -4.80 -2.83
N LEU A 86 12.81 -4.42 -1.56
CA LEU A 86 11.95 -3.40 -0.95
C LEU A 86 12.12 -2.05 -1.65
N LYS A 87 13.37 -1.61 -1.88
CA LYS A 87 13.65 -0.36 -2.61
C LYS A 87 13.13 -0.40 -4.05
N ALA A 88 13.29 -1.55 -4.72
CA ALA A 88 12.81 -1.72 -6.09
C ALA A 88 11.27 -1.58 -6.17
N GLN A 89 10.54 -2.23 -5.26
CA GLN A 89 9.08 -2.11 -5.18
C GLN A 89 8.64 -0.68 -4.85
N ALA A 90 9.30 -0.02 -3.90
CA ALA A 90 8.99 1.35 -3.55
C ALA A 90 9.18 2.30 -4.73
N LYS A 91 10.25 2.12 -5.50
CA LYS A 91 10.53 2.90 -6.71
C LYS A 91 9.51 2.64 -7.81
N GLU A 92 9.10 1.40 -8.03
CA GLU A 92 8.05 1.05 -9.00
C GLU A 92 6.72 1.74 -8.64
N ILE A 93 6.33 1.69 -7.37
CA ILE A 93 5.12 2.38 -6.88
C ILE A 93 5.24 3.88 -7.06
N GLU A 94 6.39 4.47 -6.73
CA GLU A 94 6.60 5.91 -6.94
C GLU A 94 6.50 6.31 -8.41
N GLN A 95 7.03 5.49 -9.32
CA GLN A 95 6.91 5.71 -10.75
C GLN A 95 5.45 5.66 -11.22
N GLU A 96 4.64 4.75 -10.67
CA GLU A 96 3.20 4.74 -10.91
C GLU A 96 2.53 6.01 -10.36
N LEU A 97 2.87 6.43 -9.13
CA LEU A 97 2.29 7.62 -8.52
C LEU A 97 2.54 8.88 -9.35
N ARG A 98 3.73 9.00 -9.95
CA ARG A 98 4.11 10.12 -10.82
C ARG A 98 3.31 10.21 -12.12
N GLN A 99 2.47 9.22 -12.45
CA GLN A 99 1.56 9.30 -13.60
C GLN A 99 0.38 10.25 -13.34
N ASP A 100 0.11 10.61 -12.09
CA ASP A 100 -0.91 11.59 -11.71
C ASP A 100 -0.30 13.00 -11.58
N PRO A 101 -0.73 13.97 -12.40
CA PRO A 101 -0.24 15.34 -12.33
C PRO A 101 -0.45 16.01 -10.96
N GLU A 102 -1.54 15.69 -10.25
CA GLU A 102 -1.80 16.28 -8.93
C GLU A 102 -0.85 15.71 -7.88
N TYR A 103 -0.47 14.43 -8.01
CA TYR A 103 0.59 13.85 -7.20
C TYR A 103 1.93 14.55 -7.47
N VAL A 104 2.33 14.70 -8.74
CA VAL A 104 3.60 15.36 -9.11
C VAL A 104 3.66 16.78 -8.56
N LYS A 105 2.56 17.53 -8.67
CA LYS A 105 2.47 18.91 -8.17
C LYS A 105 2.67 19.02 -6.66
N ASN A 106 2.11 18.11 -5.87
CA ASN A 106 2.10 18.21 -4.41
C ASN A 106 3.24 17.42 -3.74
N TYR A 107 3.69 16.34 -4.37
CA TYR A 107 4.61 15.36 -3.80
C TYR A 107 5.80 15.01 -4.71
N GLY A 108 5.89 15.56 -5.93
CA GLY A 108 6.94 15.21 -6.90
C GLY A 108 8.37 15.49 -6.43
N ASP A 109 8.56 16.44 -5.52
CA ASP A 109 9.85 16.77 -4.90
C ASP A 109 10.04 16.11 -3.52
N LYS A 110 9.08 15.28 -3.08
CA LYS A 110 9.13 14.56 -1.80
C LYS A 110 9.73 13.18 -1.99
N ASN A 111 10.39 12.69 -0.95
CA ASN A 111 10.96 11.35 -0.92
C ASN A 111 9.90 10.31 -0.54
N ILE A 112 8.89 10.12 -1.39
CA ILE A 112 7.79 9.16 -1.13
C ILE A 112 8.26 7.71 -1.19
N GLU A 113 9.31 7.40 -1.98
CA GLU A 113 9.92 6.06 -2.02
C GLU A 113 10.27 5.53 -0.62
N ASN A 114 10.72 6.39 0.29
CA ASN A 114 11.10 6.01 1.66
C ASN A 114 9.95 6.08 2.68
N LYS A 115 8.71 6.36 2.27
CA LYS A 115 7.56 6.52 3.18
C LYS A 115 6.80 5.23 3.39
N GLU A 116 6.11 5.11 4.52
CA GLU A 116 5.30 3.91 4.84
C GLU A 116 4.23 3.60 3.78
N VAL A 117 3.71 4.63 3.10
CA VAL A 117 2.66 4.49 2.08
C VAL A 117 3.06 3.54 0.94
N THR A 118 4.31 3.52 0.52
CA THR A 118 4.76 2.62 -0.56
C THR A 118 4.69 1.16 -0.12
N ALA A 119 5.07 0.85 1.13
CA ALA A 119 4.97 -0.50 1.68
C ALA A 119 3.51 -0.97 1.81
N VAL A 120 2.61 -0.10 2.25
CA VAL A 120 1.18 -0.45 2.39
C VAL A 120 0.53 -0.66 1.01
N ILE A 121 0.85 0.19 0.03
CA ILE A 121 0.38 0.01 -1.35
C ILE A 121 0.90 -1.31 -1.93
N ALA A 122 2.20 -1.61 -1.78
CA ALA A 122 2.80 -2.86 -2.24
C ALA A 122 2.07 -4.08 -1.68
N TYR A 123 1.77 -4.07 -0.38
CA TYR A 123 1.01 -5.13 0.29
C TYR A 123 -0.40 -5.28 -0.30
N LEU A 124 -1.16 -4.19 -0.43
CA LEU A 124 -2.51 -4.23 -0.97
C LEU A 124 -2.55 -4.70 -2.43
N GLN A 125 -1.59 -4.27 -3.25
CA GLN A 125 -1.48 -4.69 -4.64
C GLN A 125 -1.24 -6.19 -4.81
N ARG A 126 -0.69 -6.84 -3.78
CA ARG A 126 -0.45 -8.29 -3.77
C ARG A 126 -1.68 -9.11 -3.38
N LEU A 127 -2.57 -8.58 -2.56
CA LEU A 127 -3.67 -9.34 -1.94
C LEU A 127 -4.59 -10.01 -2.98
N GLY A 128 -4.63 -11.34 -2.92
CA GLY A 128 -5.49 -12.17 -3.76
C GLY A 128 -5.08 -12.27 -5.22
N THR A 129 -3.83 -11.93 -5.55
CA THR A 129 -3.29 -12.10 -6.91
C THR A 129 -2.76 -13.53 -7.15
N ASP A 130 -2.28 -14.21 -6.10
CA ASP A 130 -1.73 -15.57 -6.18
C ASP A 130 -2.73 -16.67 -6.47
N ILE A 131 -4.01 -16.41 -6.24
CA ILE A 131 -5.08 -17.41 -6.38
C ILE A 131 -5.55 -17.59 -7.83
N LYS A 132 -5.16 -16.66 -8.73
CA LYS A 132 -5.54 -16.69 -10.15
C LYS A 132 -4.57 -17.52 -11.00
N ASN A 133 -3.46 -17.96 -10.42
CA ASN A 133 -2.48 -18.81 -11.10
C ASN A 133 -2.78 -20.28 -10.77
N LYS A 134 -3.69 -20.87 -11.55
CA LYS A 134 -3.79 -22.31 -11.82
C LYS A 134 -4.15 -22.50 -13.28
#